data_AF-A0A5B6VZ45-F1
#
_entry.id   AF-A0A5B6VZ45-F1
#
_cell.length_a   1.000
_cell.length_b   1.000
_cell.length_c   1.000
_cell.angle_alpha   90.00
_cell.angle_beta   90.00
_cell.angle_gamma   90.00
#
_symmetry.space_group_name_H-M   'P 1'
#
loop_
_entity.id
_entity.type
_entity.pdbx_description
1 polymer ?
#
loop_
_entity_poly.entity_id
_entity_poly.type
_entity_poly.pdbx_seq_one_letter_code
_entity_poly.pdbx_strand_id
1 'polypeptide(L)'
;MDTREGAIVEGDEEIGMIACQYFSKLVSTRGRTNLDHILSNIHPIVTEGVNKEIVNALKDMSPTKTTGGDDILALFYQTYWHIDGSDVCLCLEFLNIARSLSALYHTNIFLISKRGSPSNMTHFRPIKLCNVLYKIISKAIMNRLQLIMTRFIGEKQSAFVSGRLITDNVIVALEMIHSFQQ
;
A
#
# COMPACT_ATOMS: atom_id res chain seq x y z
N MET A 1 -10.99 3.03 -27.07
CA MET A 1 -10.80 2.16 -25.89
C MET A 1 -11.69 0.95 -26.05
N ASP A 2 -11.13 -0.25 -26.08
CA ASP A 2 -11.86 -1.51 -26.19
C ASP A 2 -12.42 -1.91 -24.83
N THR A 3 -13.74 -2.10 -24.78
CA THR A 3 -14.47 -2.57 -23.59
C THR A 3 -14.35 -4.10 -23.46
N ARG A 4 -14.70 -4.65 -22.29
CA ARG A 4 -14.77 -6.12 -22.14
C ARG A 4 -15.81 -6.79 -23.04
N GLU A 5 -16.69 -6.00 -23.65
CA GLU A 5 -17.79 -6.44 -24.52
C GLU A 5 -17.47 -6.24 -26.01
N GLY A 6 -16.25 -5.81 -26.36
CA GLY A 6 -15.80 -5.64 -27.74
C GLY A 6 -16.24 -4.34 -28.42
N ALA A 7 -16.89 -3.43 -27.68
CA ALA A 7 -17.24 -2.10 -28.17
C ALA A 7 -16.05 -1.13 -28.04
N ILE A 8 -15.82 -0.33 -29.09
CA ILE A 8 -14.80 0.73 -29.12
C ILE A 8 -15.44 2.03 -28.66
N VAL A 9 -14.83 2.65 -27.65
CA VAL A 9 -15.25 3.94 -27.08
C VAL A 9 -14.18 5.00 -27.33
N GLU A 10 -14.56 6.17 -27.85
CA GLU A 10 -13.62 7.22 -28.27
C GLU A 10 -13.71 8.51 -27.45
N GLY A 11 -14.75 8.69 -26.63
CA GLY A 11 -14.93 9.89 -25.81
C GLY A 11 -14.20 9.85 -24.46
N ASP A 12 -13.46 10.90 -24.11
CA ASP A 12 -12.67 10.98 -22.87
C ASP A 12 -13.52 10.77 -21.60
N GLU A 13 -14.72 11.34 -21.54
CA GLU A 13 -15.63 11.19 -20.40
C GLU A 13 -16.11 9.74 -20.25
N GLU A 14 -16.46 9.09 -21.37
CA GLU A 14 -16.92 7.71 -21.39
C GLU A 14 -15.79 6.73 -21.06
N ILE A 15 -14.59 6.98 -21.58
CA ILE A 15 -13.36 6.28 -21.19
C ILE A 15 -13.09 6.43 -19.70
N GLY A 16 -13.26 7.64 -19.15
CA GLY A 16 -13.15 7.94 -17.73
C GLY A 16 -14.14 7.14 -16.88
N MET A 17 -15.42 7.09 -17.28
CA MET A 17 -16.45 6.29 -16.60
C MET A 17 -16.10 4.79 -16.60
N ILE A 18 -15.70 4.25 -17.75
CA ILE A 18 -15.31 2.84 -17.87
C ILE A 18 -14.08 2.56 -16.99
N ALA A 19 -13.13 3.48 -16.93
CA ALA A 19 -11.95 3.36 -16.09
C ALA A 19 -12.34 3.32 -14.60
N CYS A 20 -13.16 4.27 -14.16
CA CYS A 20 -13.68 4.33 -12.80
C CYS A 20 -14.41 3.02 -12.45
N GLN A 21 -15.32 2.54 -13.29
CA GLN A 21 -16.07 1.30 -13.04
C GLN A 21 -15.14 0.08 -12.99
N TYR A 22 -14.24 -0.06 -13.96
CA TYR A 22 -13.31 -1.18 -14.07
C TYR A 22 -12.39 -1.25 -12.85
N PHE A 23 -11.70 -0.15 -12.53
CA PHE A 23 -10.71 -0.13 -11.46
C PHE A 23 -11.34 -0.10 -10.08
N SER A 24 -12.52 0.52 -9.90
CA SER A 24 -13.25 0.41 -8.64
C SER A 24 -13.62 -1.03 -8.35
N LYS A 25 -14.11 -1.77 -9.34
CA LYS A 25 -14.43 -3.20 -9.19
C LYS A 25 -13.18 -4.06 -8.93
N LEU A 26 -12.06 -3.75 -9.59
CA LEU A 26 -10.80 -4.47 -9.39
C LEU A 26 -10.21 -4.24 -7.99
N VAL A 27 -10.34 -3.02 -7.49
CA VAL A 27 -9.71 -2.55 -6.25
C VAL A 27 -10.60 -2.77 -5.03
N SER A 28 -11.91 -2.92 -5.22
CA SER A 28 -12.86 -3.26 -4.15
C SER A 28 -12.59 -4.67 -3.63
N THR A 29 -12.45 -4.80 -2.32
CA THR A 29 -12.31 -6.10 -1.67
C THR A 29 -13.60 -6.90 -1.82
N ARG A 30 -13.51 -8.07 -2.47
CA ARG A 30 -14.59 -9.06 -2.47
C ARG A 30 -14.40 -9.97 -1.27
N GLY A 31 -15.23 -9.77 -0.25
CA GLY A 31 -15.28 -10.61 0.94
C GLY A 31 -14.89 -9.85 2.20
N ARG A 32 -15.87 -9.61 3.07
CA ARG A 32 -15.60 -9.45 4.50
C ARG A 32 -15.37 -10.85 5.05
N THR A 33 -14.13 -11.27 5.24
CA THR A 33 -13.87 -12.25 6.29
C THR A 33 -14.23 -11.57 7.60
N ASN A 34 -15.03 -12.22 8.45
CA ASN A 34 -15.27 -11.72 9.79
C ASN A 34 -13.92 -11.74 10.52
N LEU A 35 -13.33 -10.55 10.69
CA LEU A 35 -12.05 -10.37 11.37
C LEU A 35 -12.24 -10.09 12.87
N ASP A 36 -13.48 -10.04 13.36
CA ASP A 36 -13.79 -9.62 14.73
C ASP A 36 -13.08 -10.53 15.75
N HIS A 37 -13.02 -11.84 15.50
CA HIS A 37 -12.31 -12.78 16.36
C HIS A 37 -10.78 -12.56 16.38
N ILE A 38 -10.20 -12.06 15.29
CA ILE A 38 -8.76 -11.75 15.25
C ILE A 38 -8.52 -10.41 15.94
N LEU A 39 -9.33 -9.40 15.61
CA LEU A 39 -9.21 -8.05 16.14
C LEU A 39 -9.56 -7.98 17.63
N SER A 40 -10.44 -8.84 18.15
CA SER A 40 -10.79 -8.90 19.58
C SER A 40 -9.60 -9.30 20.46
N ASN A 41 -8.61 -9.98 19.88
CA ASN A 41 -7.37 -10.35 20.56
C ASN A 41 -6.28 -9.28 20.43
N ILE A 42 -6.50 -8.23 19.64
CA ILE A 42 -5.59 -7.10 19.48
C ILE A 42 -6.07 -5.99 20.40
N HIS A 43 -5.41 -5.84 21.54
CA HIS A 43 -5.67 -4.71 22.41
C HIS A 43 -5.10 -3.41 21.80
N PRO A 44 -5.90 -2.35 21.67
CA PRO A 44 -5.40 -1.03 21.30
C PRO A 44 -4.35 -0.60 22.31
N ILE A 45 -3.15 -0.30 21.82
CA ILE A 45 -2.07 0.24 22.63
C ILE A 45 -1.63 1.50 21.92
N VAL A 46 -2.03 2.66 22.43
CA VAL A 46 -1.30 3.91 22.19
C VAL A 46 -0.49 4.16 23.43
N THR A 47 0.80 3.89 23.34
CA THR A 47 1.78 4.23 24.37
C THR A 47 2.75 5.23 23.79
N GLU A 48 3.54 5.87 24.65
CA GLU A 48 4.67 6.70 24.22
C GLU A 48 5.63 5.94 23.27
N GLY A 49 5.70 4.61 23.40
CA GLY A 49 6.43 3.74 22.47
C GLY A 49 5.91 3.77 21.03
N VAL A 50 4.60 3.92 20.83
CA VAL A 50 3.98 4.06 19.50
C VAL A 50 4.36 5.38 18.85
N ASN A 51 4.44 6.46 19.63
CA ASN A 51 4.88 7.76 19.11
C ASN A 51 6.31 7.66 18.54
N LYS A 52 7.19 6.91 19.19
CA LYS A 52 8.55 6.65 18.68
C LYS A 52 8.54 5.86 17.37
N GLU A 53 7.68 4.86 17.25
CA GLU A 53 7.56 4.07 16.01
C GLU A 53 7.02 4.88 14.84
N ILE A 54 6.06 5.79 15.10
CA ILE A 54 5.53 6.71 14.09
C ILE A 54 6.63 7.65 13.60
N VAL A 55 7.40 8.23 14.52
CA VAL A 55 8.55 9.09 14.18
C VAL A 55 9.60 8.31 13.38
N ASN A 56 9.91 7.07 13.79
CA ASN A 56 10.86 6.23 13.07
C ASN A 56 10.34 5.88 11.68
N ALA A 57 9.07 5.49 11.55
CA ALA A 57 8.43 5.21 10.27
C ALA A 57 8.48 6.44 9.34
N LEU A 58 8.22 7.63 9.88
CA LEU A 58 8.31 8.87 9.14
C LEU A 58 9.74 9.17 8.68
N LYS A 59 10.75 8.97 9.52
CA LYS A 59 12.17 9.15 9.16
C LYS A 59 12.64 8.17 8.08
N ASP A 60 12.12 6.95 8.09
CA ASP A 60 12.43 5.92 7.08
C ASP A 60 11.77 6.20 5.71
N MET A 61 10.81 7.13 5.65
CA MET A 61 10.14 7.46 4.40
C MET A 61 11.00 8.36 3.52
N SER A 62 10.93 8.12 2.20
CA SER A 62 11.55 9.02 1.23
C SER A 62 10.80 10.36 1.21
N PRO A 63 11.51 11.50 1.36
CA PRO A 63 10.90 12.81 1.63
C PRO A 63 9.99 13.31 0.50
N THR A 64 10.32 13.01 -0.75
CA THR A 64 9.74 13.64 -1.95
C THR A 64 8.89 12.68 -2.80
N LYS A 65 8.52 11.51 -2.26
CA LYS A 65 7.61 10.60 -2.96
C LYS A 65 6.21 11.20 -3.11
N THR A 66 5.51 10.75 -4.15
CA THR A 66 4.16 11.19 -4.49
C THR A 66 3.19 11.09 -3.31
N THR A 67 2.37 12.13 -3.17
CA THR A 67 1.38 12.39 -2.12
C THR A 67 0.02 11.76 -2.43
N GLY A 68 -0.95 11.93 -1.52
CA GLY A 68 -2.36 11.68 -1.83
C GLY A 68 -2.99 12.92 -2.47
N GLY A 69 -4.32 12.99 -2.51
CA GLY A 69 -5.02 14.17 -3.04
C GLY A 69 -4.89 15.44 -2.19
N ASP A 70 -4.20 15.37 -1.04
CA ASP A 70 -3.90 16.50 -0.16
C ASP A 70 -2.59 17.22 -0.54
N ASP A 71 -1.78 16.64 -1.43
CA ASP A 71 -0.50 17.18 -1.88
C ASP A 71 0.54 17.50 -0.79
N ILE A 72 0.35 16.94 0.42
CA ILE A 72 1.31 17.08 1.53
C ILE A 72 2.38 15.99 1.44
N LEU A 73 3.64 16.40 1.33
CA LEU A 73 4.80 15.50 1.25
C LEU A 73 5.21 14.94 2.61
N ALA A 74 5.90 13.78 2.61
CA ALA A 74 6.54 13.27 3.81
C ALA A 74 7.57 14.26 4.39
N LEU A 75 8.26 15.00 3.53
CA LEU A 75 9.21 16.05 3.91
C LEU A 75 8.58 17.10 4.83
N PHE A 76 7.30 17.45 4.61
CA PHE A 76 6.60 18.42 5.46
C PHE A 76 6.57 17.93 6.90
N TYR A 77 6.04 16.72 7.12
CA TYR A 77 5.98 16.12 8.45
C TYR A 77 7.37 15.87 9.05
N GLN A 78 8.37 15.49 8.23
CA GLN A 78 9.75 15.32 8.71
C GLN A 78 10.36 16.62 9.22
N THR A 79 10.01 17.75 8.60
CA THR A 79 10.55 19.07 8.94
C THR A 79 9.80 19.70 10.14
N TYR A 80 8.48 19.61 10.11
CA TYR A 80 7.59 20.30 11.06
C TYR A 80 6.99 19.37 12.12
N TRP A 81 7.60 18.21 12.37
CA TRP A 81 7.12 17.27 13.40
C TRP A 81 6.97 17.91 14.79
N HIS A 82 7.83 18.86 15.12
CA HIS A 82 7.78 19.59 16.39
C HIS A 82 6.55 20.50 16.54
N ILE A 83 5.86 20.79 15.44
CA ILE A 83 4.62 21.59 15.38
C ILE A 83 3.42 20.66 15.29
N ASP A 84 3.38 19.80 14.28
CA ASP A 84 2.17 19.01 13.94
C ASP A 84 2.15 17.61 14.56
N GLY A 85 3.25 17.18 15.18
CA GLY A 85 3.39 15.81 15.69
C GLY A 85 2.36 15.44 16.75
N SER A 86 1.96 16.39 17.60
CA SER A 86 0.90 16.18 18.60
C SER A 86 -0.45 15.89 17.95
N ASP A 87 -0.80 16.62 16.88
CA ASP A 87 -2.08 16.47 16.18
C ASP A 87 -2.12 15.15 15.40
N VAL A 88 -0.98 14.75 14.83
CA VAL A 88 -0.82 13.43 14.22
C VAL A 88 -1.01 12.33 15.27
N CYS A 89 -0.38 12.43 16.44
CA CYS A 89 -0.56 11.47 17.53
C CYS A 89 -2.02 11.41 18.03
N LEU A 90 -2.68 12.56 18.19
CA LEU A 90 -4.09 12.63 18.55
C LEU A 90 -4.99 11.95 17.50
N CYS A 91 -4.69 12.15 16.20
CA CYS A 91 -5.42 11.47 15.12
C CYS A 91 -5.27 9.94 15.21
N LEU A 92 -4.11 9.44 15.66
CA LEU A 92 -3.88 8.01 15.87
C LEU A 92 -4.63 7.46 17.09
N GLU A 93 -4.71 8.24 18.18
CA GLU A 93 -5.55 7.90 19.33
C GLU A 93 -7.01 7.78 18.91
N PHE A 94 -7.49 8.69 18.06
CA PHE A 94 -8.85 8.64 17.52
C PHE A 94 -9.12 7.38 16.68
N LEU A 95 -8.15 6.90 15.90
CA LEU A 95 -8.23 5.62 15.17
C LEU A 95 -8.37 4.42 16.10
N ASN A 96 -7.75 4.45 17.28
CA ASN A 96 -7.80 3.36 18.25
C ASN A 96 -9.15 3.23 18.95
N ILE A 97 -9.97 4.29 18.97
CA ILE A 97 -11.35 4.26 19.49
C ILE A 97 -12.33 3.69 18.43
N ALA A 98 -11.79 3.04 17.37
CA ALA A 98 -12.54 2.43 16.28
C ALA A 98 -13.48 3.41 15.54
N ARG A 99 -13.17 4.71 15.55
CA ARG A 99 -13.92 5.71 14.77
C ARG A 99 -13.36 5.78 13.34
N SER A 100 -14.27 5.88 12.38
CA SER A 100 -13.92 5.91 10.96
C SER A 100 -13.26 7.23 10.59
N LEU A 101 -11.98 7.19 10.18
CA LEU A 101 -11.32 8.26 9.44
C LEU A 101 -11.49 8.02 7.93
N SER A 102 -12.74 8.02 7.46
CA SER A 102 -13.03 7.84 6.02
C SER A 102 -12.25 8.82 5.14
N ALA A 103 -11.97 10.01 5.66
CA ALA A 103 -11.14 11.03 5.01
C ALA A 103 -9.68 10.58 4.77
N LEU A 104 -9.07 9.82 5.69
CA LEU A 104 -7.72 9.27 5.48
C LEU A 104 -7.68 8.16 4.44
N TYR A 105 -8.80 7.46 4.26
CA TYR A 105 -8.91 6.36 3.30
C TYR A 105 -9.31 6.83 1.91
N HIS A 106 -9.65 8.11 1.74
CA HIS A 106 -9.88 8.66 0.41
C HIS A 106 -8.58 8.62 -0.40
N THR A 107 -8.61 7.97 -1.54
CA THR A 107 -7.42 7.67 -2.33
C THR A 107 -7.73 7.89 -3.81
N ASN A 108 -6.90 8.71 -4.46
CA ASN A 108 -6.98 8.90 -5.89
C ASN A 108 -6.32 7.70 -6.60
N ILE A 109 -6.95 7.23 -7.67
CA ILE A 109 -6.39 6.18 -8.53
C ILE A 109 -5.80 6.84 -9.77
N PHE A 110 -4.50 6.72 -9.94
CA PHE A 110 -3.79 7.14 -11.13
C PHE A 110 -3.52 5.93 -12.03
N LEU A 111 -3.71 6.10 -13.35
CA LEU A 111 -3.50 5.04 -14.32
C LEU A 111 -2.17 5.25 -15.05
N ILE A 112 -1.23 4.33 -14.87
CA ILE A 112 0.03 4.32 -15.62
C ILE A 112 -0.09 3.31 -16.76
N SER A 113 0.19 3.75 -17.98
CA SER A 113 0.23 2.83 -19.12
C SER A 113 1.38 1.84 -18.99
N LYS A 114 1.10 0.56 -19.27
CA LYS A 114 2.12 -0.51 -19.33
C LYS A 114 2.85 -0.53 -20.67
N ARG A 115 2.35 0.16 -21.69
CA ARG A 115 2.86 0.14 -23.08
C ARG A 115 2.59 1.46 -23.81
N GLY A 116 3.24 1.69 -24.95
CA GLY A 116 3.13 2.96 -25.70
C GLY A 116 1.70 3.35 -26.10
N SER A 117 0.92 2.39 -26.62
CA SER A 117 -0.46 2.65 -27.09
C SER A 117 -1.45 1.72 -26.37
N PRO A 118 -1.95 2.12 -25.19
CA PRO A 118 -2.92 1.32 -24.46
C PRO A 118 -4.30 1.41 -25.11
N SER A 119 -4.83 0.27 -25.55
CA SER A 119 -6.16 0.19 -26.18
C SER A 119 -7.25 -0.41 -25.28
N ASN A 120 -6.91 -0.88 -24.07
CA ASN A 120 -7.82 -1.59 -23.16
C ASN A 120 -7.41 -1.29 -21.70
N MET A 121 -8.35 -1.31 -20.76
CA MET A 121 -8.11 -1.12 -19.32
C MET A 121 -7.05 -2.05 -18.72
N THR A 122 -6.89 -3.28 -19.24
CA THR A 122 -5.84 -4.21 -18.79
C THR A 122 -4.42 -3.71 -19.08
N HIS A 123 -4.26 -2.81 -20.05
CA HIS A 123 -2.98 -2.19 -20.40
C HIS A 123 -2.57 -1.07 -19.45
N PHE A 124 -3.41 -0.72 -18.48
CA PHE A 124 -3.06 0.22 -17.42
C PHE A 124 -2.75 -0.51 -16.12
N ARG A 125 -1.83 0.06 -15.34
CA ARG A 125 -1.58 -0.31 -13.95
C ARG A 125 -2.17 0.78 -13.06
N PRO A 126 -3.15 0.46 -12.20
CA PRO A 126 -3.67 1.43 -11.25
C PRO A 126 -2.64 1.63 -10.13
N ILE A 127 -2.39 2.88 -9.79
CA ILE A 127 -1.59 3.31 -8.64
C ILE A 127 -2.49 4.09 -7.70
N LYS A 128 -2.51 3.65 -6.44
CA LYS A 128 -3.21 4.34 -5.36
C LYS A 128 -2.32 5.42 -4.78
N LEU A 129 -2.80 6.66 -4.86
CA LEU A 129 -2.18 7.80 -4.19
C LEU A 129 -2.88 8.07 -2.86
N CYS A 130 -2.36 7.42 -1.80
CA CYS A 130 -2.90 7.57 -0.44
C CYS A 130 -2.30 8.79 0.26
N ASN A 131 -3.05 9.33 1.23
CA ASN A 131 -2.58 10.34 2.18
C ASN A 131 -1.27 9.92 2.87
N VAL A 132 -0.36 10.87 3.13
CA VAL A 132 0.92 10.59 3.79
C VAL A 132 0.73 10.08 5.22
N LEU A 133 -0.24 10.57 5.99
CA LEU A 133 -0.58 10.03 7.32
C LEU A 133 -0.94 8.55 7.25
N TYR A 134 -1.75 8.14 6.26
CA TYR A 134 -2.06 6.74 6.02
C TYR A 134 -0.80 5.92 5.70
N LYS A 135 0.13 6.48 4.92
CA LYS A 135 1.42 5.84 4.61
C LYS A 135 2.30 5.70 5.86
N ILE A 136 2.36 6.71 6.72
CA ILE A 136 3.11 6.68 7.99
C ILE A 136 2.57 5.55 8.89
N ILE A 137 1.25 5.50 9.07
CA ILE A 137 0.58 4.44 9.86
C ILE A 137 0.89 3.06 9.30
N SER A 138 0.71 2.88 7.99
CA SER A 138 0.94 1.60 7.31
C SER A 138 2.40 1.16 7.44
N LYS A 139 3.34 2.11 7.36
CA LYS A 139 4.78 1.86 7.53
C LYS A 139 5.12 1.49 8.98
N ALA A 140 4.54 2.14 9.98
CA ALA A 140 4.73 1.78 11.39
C ALA A 140 4.22 0.36 11.68
N ILE A 141 3.03 0.01 11.19
CA ILE A 141 2.48 -1.36 11.29
C ILE A 141 3.42 -2.36 10.59
N MET A 142 3.88 -2.04 9.37
CA MET A 142 4.80 -2.91 8.63
C MET A 142 6.12 -3.11 9.38
N ASN A 143 6.70 -2.05 9.96
CA ASN A 143 7.93 -2.14 10.75
C ASN A 143 7.76 -3.08 11.96
N ARG A 144 6.60 -3.05 12.64
CA ARG A 144 6.27 -4.03 13.70
C ARG A 144 6.16 -5.45 13.17
N LEU A 145 5.39 -5.65 12.09
CA LEU A 145 5.16 -6.96 11.50
C LEU A 145 6.48 -7.58 11.00
N GLN A 146 7.37 -6.77 10.42
CA GLN A 146 8.64 -7.21 9.88
C GLN A 146 9.50 -7.96 10.90
N LEU A 147 9.40 -7.63 12.20
CA LEU A 147 10.12 -8.32 13.28
C LEU A 147 9.70 -9.80 13.44
N ILE A 148 8.47 -10.14 13.05
CA ILE A 148 7.93 -11.49 13.18
C ILE A 148 7.73 -12.19 11.83
N MET A 149 7.76 -11.45 10.71
CA MET A 149 7.50 -11.99 9.37
C MET A 149 8.41 -13.17 9.01
N THR A 150 9.69 -13.16 9.43
CA THR A 150 10.64 -14.25 9.15
C THR A 150 10.21 -15.60 9.75
N ARG A 151 9.35 -15.60 10.77
CA ARG A 151 8.81 -16.84 11.38
C ARG A 151 7.66 -17.45 10.58
N PHE A 152 7.01 -16.65 9.73
CA PHE A 152 5.82 -17.06 8.97
C PHE A 152 6.10 -17.21 7.47
N ILE A 153 7.18 -16.60 6.97
CA ILE A 153 7.54 -16.66 5.56
C ILE A 153 8.52 -17.80 5.31
N GLY A 154 8.12 -18.75 4.47
CA GLY A 154 8.99 -19.86 4.05
C GLY A 154 10.24 -19.40 3.29
N GLU A 155 11.27 -20.24 3.28
CA GLU A 155 12.57 -19.92 2.66
C GLU A 155 12.47 -19.57 1.17
N LYS A 156 11.52 -20.19 0.47
CA LYS A 156 11.31 -20.01 -0.99
C LYS A 156 10.61 -18.70 -1.36
N GLN A 157 10.10 -17.94 -0.39
CA GLN A 157 9.46 -16.64 -0.65
C GLN A 157 10.49 -15.52 -0.48
N SER A 158 11.11 -15.11 -1.57
CA SER A 158 12.14 -14.05 -1.58
C SER A 158 11.59 -12.63 -1.79
N ALA A 159 10.45 -12.50 -2.48
CA ALA A 159 9.91 -11.20 -2.82
C ALA A 159 9.43 -10.42 -1.58
N PHE A 160 9.83 -9.15 -1.48
CA PHE A 160 9.44 -8.22 -0.42
C PHE A 160 9.86 -8.65 1.00
N VAL A 161 10.89 -9.49 1.13
CA VAL A 161 11.50 -9.89 2.40
C VAL A 161 12.85 -9.22 2.54
N SER A 162 13.05 -8.51 3.65
CA SER A 162 14.33 -7.86 3.93
C SER A 162 15.47 -8.87 3.96
N GLY A 163 16.56 -8.56 3.24
CA GLY A 163 17.74 -9.43 3.15
C GLY A 163 17.62 -10.58 2.15
N ARG A 164 16.50 -10.69 1.41
CA ARG A 164 16.35 -11.63 0.27
C ARG A 164 16.32 -10.87 -1.03
N LEU A 165 17.03 -11.36 -2.03
CA LEU A 165 17.10 -10.75 -3.35
C LEU A 165 16.30 -11.59 -4.36
N ILE A 166 15.77 -10.93 -5.40
CA ILE A 166 15.09 -11.65 -6.48
C ILE A 166 16.02 -12.61 -7.23
N THR A 167 17.32 -12.32 -7.21
CA THR A 167 18.38 -13.17 -7.76
C THR A 167 18.49 -14.51 -7.03
N ASP A 168 18.12 -14.58 -5.76
CA ASP A 168 18.17 -15.83 -4.98
C ASP A 168 17.24 -16.88 -5.59
N ASN A 169 16.07 -16.46 -6.10
CA ASN A 169 15.16 -17.36 -6.82
C ASN A 169 15.76 -17.88 -8.13
N VAL A 170 16.56 -17.06 -8.81
CA VAL A 170 17.23 -17.47 -10.06
C VAL A 170 18.25 -18.56 -9.76
N ILE A 171 19.03 -18.40 -8.68
CA ILE A 171 20.01 -19.39 -8.23
C ILE A 171 19.31 -20.72 -7.89
N VAL A 172 18.25 -20.67 -7.07
CA VAL A 172 17.48 -21.87 -6.70
C VAL A 172 16.92 -22.58 -7.94
N ALA A 173 16.43 -21.84 -8.94
CA ALA A 173 15.94 -22.43 -10.18
C ALA A 173 17.07 -23.09 -11.00
N LEU A 174 18.25 -22.48 -11.05
CA LEU A 174 19.42 -23.03 -11.73
C LEU A 174 19.91 -24.33 -11.05
N GLU A 175 19.95 -24.36 -9.71
CA GLU A 175 20.29 -25.56 -8.94
C GLU A 175 19.33 -26.70 -9.23
N MET A 176 18.01 -26.43 -9.25
CA MET A 176 17.00 -27.45 -9.59
C MET A 176 17.23 -28.04 -10.98
N ILE A 177 17.47 -27.21 -11.99
CA ILE A 177 17.73 -27.67 -13.36
C ILE A 177 18.99 -28.54 -13.39
N HIS A 178 20.05 -28.13 -12.69
CA HIS A 178 21.28 -28.90 -12.61
C HIS A 178 21.06 -30.27 -11.94
N SER A 179 20.28 -30.34 -10.87
CA SER A 179 19.96 -31.60 -10.18
C SER A 179 19.14 -32.58 -11.04
N PHE A 180 18.39 -32.10 -12.03
CA PHE A 180 17.68 -32.98 -12.98
C PHE A 180 18.57 -33.48 -14.13
N GLN A 181 19.77 -32.91 -14.29
CA GLN A 181 20.73 -33.30 -15.33
C GLN A 181 21.80 -34.28 -14.84
N GLN A 182 21.78 -34.62 -13.55
CA GLN A 182 22.57 -35.69 -12.93
C GLN A 182 21.69 -36.93 -12.73
#